data_AF-A0A497CX16-F1
#
_entry.id   AF-A0A497CX16-F1
#
_cell.length_a   1.000
_cell.length_b   1.000
_cell.length_c   1.000
_cell.angle_alpha   90.00
_cell.angle_beta   90.00
_cell.angle_gamma   90.00
#
_symmetry.space_group_name_H-M   'P 1'
#
loop_
_entity.id
_entity.type
_entity.pdbx_description
1 polymer ?
#
loop_
_entity_poly.entity_id
_entity_poly.type
_entity_poly.pdbx_seq_one_letter_code
_entity_poly.pdbx_strand_id
1 'polypeptide(L)' 'MTTITIDKEIKLAKTHFKDLEEFQLHILQIQEQSELSTQHKSILDARLVEADKNTDGYINLDELKSSIRRK' A
#
# COMPACT_ATOMS: atom_id res chain seq x y z
N MET A 1 14.96 20.41 23.21
CA MET A 1 15.36 18.99 23.19
C MET A 1 14.17 18.19 23.70
N THR A 2 13.59 17.34 22.86
CA THR A 2 12.40 16.56 23.21
C THR A 2 12.85 15.12 23.40
N THR A 3 12.75 14.60 24.62
CA THR A 3 13.12 13.21 24.94
C THR A 3 11.93 12.32 24.59
N ILE A 4 12.13 11.42 23.62
CA ILE A 4 11.12 10.43 23.22
C ILE A 4 11.46 9.13 23.94
N THR A 5 10.61 8.71 24.87
CA THR A 5 10.73 7.42 25.56
C THR A 5 9.85 6.39 24.86
N ILE A 6 10.43 5.29 24.40
CA ILE A 6 9.72 4.20 23.75
C ILE A 6 9.63 3.04 24.75
N ASP A 7 8.47 2.90 25.42
CA ASP A 7 8.21 1.85 26.42
C ASP A 7 7.84 0.49 25.80
N LYS A 8 7.72 0.40 24.47
CA LYS A 8 7.40 -0.84 23.76
C LYS A 8 8.65 -1.39 23.06
N GLU A 9 8.78 -2.71 23.04
CA GLU A 9 9.84 -3.39 22.30
C GLU A 9 9.59 -3.28 20.78
N ILE A 10 10.05 -2.19 20.17
CA ILE A 10 9.93 -1.97 18.73
C ILE A 10 11.14 -2.62 18.04
N LYS A 11 10.90 -3.71 17.31
CA LYS A 11 11.89 -4.30 16.40
C LYS A 11 11.95 -3.45 15.13
N LEU A 12 12.85 -2.48 15.11
CA LEU A 12 13.10 -1.66 13.92
C LEU A 12 13.84 -2.51 12.87
N ALA A 13 13.30 -2.56 11.66
CA ALA A 13 13.97 -3.21 10.53
C ALA A 13 15.16 -2.38 10.01
N LYS A 14 15.19 -1.09 10.34
CA LYS A 14 16.24 -0.13 9.97
C LYS A 14 16.87 0.48 11.22
N THR A 15 18.19 0.48 11.31
CA THR A 15 18.96 0.99 12.46
C THR A 15 19.67 2.31 12.18
N HIS A 16 19.72 2.75 10.92
CA HIS A 16 20.37 3.99 10.50
C HIS A 16 19.35 4.94 9.88
N PHE A 17 19.21 6.12 10.47
CA PHE A 17 18.33 7.19 10.01
C PHE A 17 19.17 8.44 9.76
N LYS A 18 18.87 9.16 8.69
CA LYS A 18 19.57 10.38 8.27
C LYS A 18 19.26 11.55 9.18
N ASP A 19 18.01 11.66 9.62
CA ASP A 19 17.51 12.70 10.51
C ASP A 19 16.33 12.19 11.36
N LEU A 20 15.84 13.05 12.25
CA LEU A 20 14.72 12.73 13.14
C LEU A 20 13.40 12.54 12.38
N GLU A 21 13.21 13.26 11.27
CA GLU A 21 11.99 13.16 10.46
C GLU A 21 11.89 11.79 9.81
N GLU A 22 12.99 11.27 9.28
CA GLU A 22 13.05 9.91 8.71
C GLU A 22 12.71 8.84 9.76
N PHE A 23 13.20 9.01 10.99
CA PHE A 23 12.86 8.10 12.08
C PHE A 23 11.37 8.15 12.42
N GLN A 24 10.79 9.34 12.54
CA GLN A 24 9.37 9.52 12.83
C GLN A 24 8.48 8.92 11.72
N LEU A 25 8.86 9.13 10.46
CA LEU A 25 8.15 8.59 9.31
C LEU A 25 8.19 7.06 9.30
N HIS A 26 9.33 6.47 9.69
CA HIS A 26 9.44 5.02 9.82
C HIS A 26 8.56 4.44 10.94
N ILE A 27 8.47 5.13 12.10
CA ILE A 27 7.57 4.72 13.18
C ILE A 27 6.11 4.79 12.73
N LEU A 28 5.71 5.84 12.00
CA LEU A 28 4.37 5.95 11.43
C LEU A 28 4.09 4.81 10.45
N GLN A 29 5.03 4.47 9.57
CA GLN A 29 4.88 3.35 8.63
C GLN A 29 4.71 2.00 9.34
N ILE A 30 5.45 1.75 10.43
CA ILE A 30 5.28 0.53 11.23
C ILE A 30 3.88 0.48 11.85
N GLN A 31 3.36 1.62 12.30
CA GLN A 31 2.01 1.72 12.87
C GLN A 31 0.91 1.63 11.78
N GLU A 32 1.21 2.08 10.56
CA GLU A 32 0.34 2.01 9.39
C GLU A 32 0.30 0.63 8.73
N GLN A 33 1.19 -0.31 9.11
CA GLN A 33 0.99 -1.74 8.84
C GLN A 33 -0.18 -2.29 9.67
N SER A 34 -1.36 -1.72 9.43
CA SER A 34 -2.65 -2.24 9.84
C SER A 34 -2.93 -3.47 9.00
N GLU A 35 -3.32 -4.56 9.64
CA GLU A 35 -3.83 -5.72 8.91
C GLU A 35 -5.00 -5.28 8.02
N LEU A 36 -4.97 -5.71 6.75
CA LEU A 36 -6.08 -5.48 5.84
C LEU A 36 -7.37 -5.99 6.50
N SER A 37 -8.33 -5.09 6.69
CA SER A 37 -9.66 -5.47 7.19
C SER A 37 -10.26 -6.55 6.32
N THR A 38 -11.15 -7.37 6.89
CA THR A 38 -11.85 -8.42 6.15
C THR A 38 -12.57 -7.89 4.92
N GLN A 39 -13.04 -6.64 4.96
CA GLN A 39 -13.68 -5.97 3.84
C GLN A 39 -12.68 -5.64 2.73
N HIS A 40 -11.49 -5.14 3.07
CA HIS A 40 -10.44 -4.91 2.09
C HIS A 40 -9.98 -6.21 1.41
N LYS A 41 -9.84 -7.29 2.18
CA LYS A 41 -9.51 -8.63 1.64
C LYS A 41 -10.57 -9.11 0.67
N SER A 42 -11.85 -9.03 1.04
CA SER A 42 -12.97 -9.42 0.19
C SER A 42 -13.00 -8.68 -1.16
N ILE A 43 -12.70 -7.37 -1.16
CA ILE A 43 -12.61 -6.60 -2.40
C ILE A 43 -11.45 -7.10 -3.27
N LEU A 44 -10.28 -7.33 -2.69
CA LEU A 44 -9.11 -7.82 -3.44
C LEU A 44 -9.34 -9.22 -4.01
N ASP A 45 -9.96 -10.12 -3.24
CA ASP A 45 -10.32 -11.47 -3.69
C ASP A 45 -11.31 -11.42 -4.85
N ALA A 46 -12.31 -10.53 -4.79
CA ALA A 46 -13.25 -10.32 -5.88
C ALA A 46 -12.55 -9.82 -7.15
N ARG A 47 -11.58 -8.90 -7.01
CA ARG A 47 -10.79 -8.39 -8.15
C ARG A 47 -9.88 -9.44 -8.77
N LEU A 48 -9.30 -10.33 -7.96
CA LEU A 48 -8.51 -11.47 -8.45
C LEU A 48 -9.39 -12.41 -9.26
N VAL A 49 -10.59 -12.75 -8.76
CA VAL A 49 -11.55 -13.58 -9.49
C VAL A 49 -12.02 -12.93 -10.79
N GLU A 50 -12.23 -11.61 -10.80
CA GLU A 50 -12.54 -10.85 -12.03
C GLU A 50 -11.40 -10.94 -13.06
N ALA A 51 -10.15 -10.81 -12.61
CA ALA A 51 -8.98 -10.88 -13.48
C ALA A 51 -8.78 -12.29 -14.06
N ASP A 52 -8.88 -13.33 -13.22
CA ASP A 52 -8.73 -14.73 -13.64
C ASP A 52 -9.81 -15.18 -14.63
N LYS A 53 -11.02 -14.60 -14.55
CA LYS A 53 -12.10 -14.88 -15.50
C LYS A 53 -11.94 -14.16 -16.84
N ASN A 54 -11.04 -13.18 -16.92
CA ASN A 54 -10.89 -12.29 -18.06
C ASN A 54 -9.50 -12.43 -18.70
N THR A 55 -9.06 -13.68 -18.91
CA THR A 55 -7.73 -14.02 -19.45
C THR A 55 -7.42 -13.40 -20.81
N ASP A 56 -8.43 -13.16 -21.64
CA ASP A 56 -8.29 -12.57 -22.99
C ASP A 56 -8.79 -11.12 -23.09
N GLY A 57 -9.31 -10.55 -21.99
CA GLY A 57 -10.00 -9.25 -21.96
C GLY A 57 -9.13 -8.06 -21.51
N TYR A 58 -7.80 -8.22 -21.54
CA TYR A 58 -6.87 -7.14 -21.24
C TYR A 58 -6.88 -6.14 -22.40
N ILE A 59 -7.29 -4.91 -22.12
CA ILE A 59 -7.14 -3.79 -23.04
C ILE A 59 -5.83 -3.07 -22.73
N ASN A 60 -4.97 -2.89 -23.72
CA ASN A 60 -3.77 -2.09 -23.50
C ASN A 60 -4.14 -0.60 -23.39
N LEU A 61 -3.24 0.21 -22.83
CA LEU A 61 -3.52 1.63 -22.57
C LEU A 61 -3.85 2.41 -23.86
N ASP A 62 -3.27 2.02 -24.99
CA ASP A 62 -3.47 2.70 -26.27
C ASP A 62 -4.83 2.33 -26.92
N GLU A 63 -5.26 1.08 -26.76
CA GLU A 63 -6.60 0.59 -27.10
C GLU A 63 -7.68 1.25 -26.23
N LEU A 64 -7.41 1.45 -24.93
CA LEU A 64 -8.30 2.19 -24.05
C LEU A 64 -8.44 3.66 -24.47
N LYS A 65 -7.32 4.33 -24.78
CA LYS A 65 -7.33 5.73 -25.22
C LYS A 65 -8.05 5.91 -26.56
N SER A 66 -7.93 4.94 -27.46
CA SER A 66 -8.59 4.98 -28.77
C SER A 66 -10.07 4.64 -28.71
N SER A 67 -10.50 3.79 -27.78
CA SER A 67 -11.92 3.45 -27.56
C SER A 67 -12.71 4.58 -26.86
N ILE A 68 -12.05 5.38 -26.00
CA ILE A 68 -12.67 6.55 -25.37
C ILE A 68 -12.53 7.78 -26.30
N ARG A 69 -13.37 7.86 -27.33
CA ARG A 69 -13.60 9.15 -28.02
C ARG A 69 -14.54 9.98 -27.16
N ARG A 70 -14.04 11.08 -26.58
CA ARG A 70 -14.91 12.13 -26.03
C ARG A 70 -15.77 12.69 -27.17
N LYS A 71 -17.09 12.59 -27.05
CA LYS A 71 -18.03 13.32 -27.89
C LYS A 71 -17.90 14.82 -27.64
#